data_AF-A0A968RW91-F1
#
_entry.id   AF-A0A968RW91-F1
#
_cell.length_a   1.000
_cell.length_b   1.000
_cell.length_c   1.000
_cell.angle_alpha   90.00
_cell.angle_beta   90.00
_cell.angle_gamma   90.00
#
_symmetry.space_group_name_H-M   'P 1'
#
loop_
_entity.id
_entity.type
_entity.pdbx_description
1 polymer ?
#
loop_
_entity_poly.entity_id
_entity_poly.type
_entity_poly.pdbx_seq_one_letter_code
_entity_poly.pdbx_strand_id
1 'polypeptide(L)'
;MPNDLQAHVSTGAAIHSLIYNGFGKNIIQPITSEPIMLITKDGYREVIEPIVEAGTVIPSELKVIENLSPQKEGQEVIELPICVGSKNKMLYNIKLFSQEKSGFAISTKVKLEIEINADKLLLIRATAGNKNVMVEPLSPFANKELTTEERIKYKAERDFNLGCERNGGEPTLSALQNLHNAYVKIGFEFKAAETLEQIEEMFPGKGNLNNIGLHYSNAGKKEKAINYYERAMKETPSATTAFNIAIQFKNNDKEKYKEYLEKAQELNPNHNPSAYSLGQELIKSGEKDKGEKLLKEAFERWQNKFETNSLETWDYSWFSSCAKALGKNDYAEHILESAPKEDFDKLYNTGNLTQFRTETAIQKK
;
A
#
# COMPACT_ATOMS: atom_id res chain seq x y z
N MET A 1 -0.13 -25.00 43.59
CA MET A 1 -0.08 -25.61 42.26
C MET A 1 -0.84 -26.92 42.33
N PRO A 2 -1.76 -27.22 41.39
CA PRO A 2 -2.49 -28.48 41.43
C PRO A 2 -1.52 -29.67 41.34
N ASN A 3 -1.74 -30.69 42.19
CA ASN A 3 -0.86 -31.86 42.30
C ASN A 3 -0.98 -32.83 41.11
N ASP A 4 -2.09 -32.78 40.37
CA ASP A 4 -2.33 -33.58 39.15
C ASP A 4 -3.06 -32.74 38.10
N LEU A 5 -2.28 -32.15 37.19
CA LEU A 5 -2.81 -31.31 36.11
C LEU A 5 -3.79 -32.07 35.20
N GLN A 6 -3.57 -33.36 34.97
CA GLN A 6 -4.37 -34.16 34.04
C GLN A 6 -5.76 -34.43 34.61
N ALA A 7 -5.85 -34.78 35.89
CA ALA A 7 -7.13 -34.97 36.58
C ALA A 7 -7.97 -33.68 36.63
N HIS A 8 -7.33 -32.53 36.85
CA HIS A 8 -8.03 -31.24 36.84
C HIS A 8 -8.54 -30.84 35.45
N VAL A 9 -7.76 -31.05 34.38
CA VAL A 9 -8.21 -30.78 33.01
C VAL A 9 -9.39 -31.69 32.65
N SER A 10 -9.30 -32.99 32.99
CA SER A 10 -10.38 -33.95 32.72
C SER A 10 -11.67 -33.60 33.46
N THR A 11 -11.55 -33.20 34.74
CA THR A 11 -12.70 -32.78 35.57
C THR A 11 -13.33 -31.49 35.01
N GLY A 12 -12.50 -30.50 34.63
CA GLY A 12 -12.97 -29.27 34.01
C GLY A 12 -13.72 -29.51 32.70
N ALA A 13 -13.20 -30.39 31.84
CA ALA A 13 -13.85 -30.78 30.59
C ALA A 13 -15.18 -31.51 30.84
N ALA A 14 -15.25 -32.41 31.83
CA ALA A 14 -16.48 -33.10 32.20
C ALA A 14 -17.55 -32.14 32.74
N ILE A 15 -17.18 -31.20 33.61
CA ILE A 15 -18.07 -30.16 34.13
C ILE A 15 -18.57 -29.26 33.01
N HIS A 16 -17.68 -28.80 32.13
CA HIS A 16 -18.04 -27.98 30.98
C HIS A 16 -19.01 -28.73 30.05
N SER A 17 -18.74 -30.00 29.74
CA SER A 17 -19.59 -30.83 28.89
C SER A 17 -20.97 -31.08 29.50
N LEU A 18 -21.05 -31.36 30.80
CA LEU A 18 -22.33 -31.53 31.50
C LEU A 18 -23.17 -30.25 31.45
N ILE A 19 -22.55 -29.08 31.65
CA ILE A 19 -23.27 -27.81 31.68
C ILE A 19 -23.68 -27.36 30.28
N TYR A 20 -22.80 -27.57 29.29
CA TYR A 20 -23.07 -27.25 27.89
C TYR A 20 -24.15 -28.16 27.29
N ASN A 21 -23.97 -29.48 27.37
CA ASN A 21 -24.88 -30.44 26.74
C ASN A 21 -26.10 -30.77 27.60
N GLY A 22 -25.96 -30.77 28.93
CA GLY A 22 -27.04 -31.12 29.85
C GLY A 22 -27.97 -29.95 30.17
N PHE A 23 -27.44 -28.74 30.28
CA PHE A 23 -28.21 -27.55 30.67
C PHE A 23 -28.29 -26.48 29.57
N GLY A 24 -27.65 -26.70 28.41
CA GLY A 24 -27.62 -25.73 27.32
C GLY A 24 -26.87 -24.44 27.67
N LYS A 25 -25.99 -24.46 28.68
CA LYS A 25 -25.29 -23.26 29.17
C LYS A 25 -23.79 -23.35 28.87
N ASN A 26 -23.23 -22.30 28.30
CA ASN A 26 -21.78 -22.19 28.15
C ASN A 26 -21.18 -21.40 29.33
N ILE A 27 -20.35 -22.05 30.15
CA ILE A 27 -19.71 -21.44 31.33
C ILE A 27 -18.52 -20.55 30.93
N ILE A 28 -17.86 -20.88 29.82
CA ILE A 28 -16.68 -20.17 29.32
C ILE A 28 -17.10 -19.45 28.06
N GLN A 29 -17.59 -18.23 28.23
CA GLN A 29 -17.92 -17.39 27.10
C GLN A 29 -16.66 -16.68 26.59
N PRO A 30 -16.33 -16.78 25.28
CA PRO A 30 -15.26 -15.98 24.71
C PRO A 30 -15.59 -14.49 24.82
N ILE A 31 -14.57 -13.67 25.00
CA ILE A 31 -14.70 -12.20 25.08
C ILE A 31 -13.81 -11.52 24.03
N THR A 32 -14.14 -10.29 23.67
CA THR A 32 -13.25 -9.43 22.88
C THR A 32 -12.00 -9.08 23.68
N SER A 33 -10.82 -9.16 23.04
CA SER A 33 -9.55 -8.82 23.68
C SER A 33 -9.22 -7.32 23.61
N GLU A 34 -9.63 -6.67 22.53
CA GLU A 34 -9.38 -5.26 22.23
C GLU A 34 -10.71 -4.60 21.83
N PRO A 35 -10.86 -3.28 22.05
CA PRO A 35 -12.08 -2.58 21.64
C PRO A 35 -12.14 -2.48 20.11
N ILE A 36 -13.33 -2.65 19.53
CA ILE A 36 -13.60 -2.29 18.14
C ILE A 36 -14.01 -0.84 18.15
N MET A 37 -13.37 -0.01 17.34
CA MET A 37 -13.51 1.44 17.35
C MET A 37 -13.95 1.97 16.00
N LEU A 38 -14.74 3.04 16.02
CA LEU A 38 -15.13 3.81 14.85
C LEU A 38 -14.35 5.12 14.82
N ILE A 39 -13.84 5.48 13.64
CA ILE A 39 -13.18 6.77 13.42
C ILE A 39 -14.20 7.75 12.87
N THR A 40 -14.47 8.80 13.64
CA THR A 40 -15.34 9.91 13.26
C THR A 40 -14.54 11.21 13.26
N LYS A 41 -15.21 12.33 12.99
CA LYS A 41 -14.61 13.65 13.06
C LYS A 41 -15.43 14.56 13.96
N ASP A 42 -14.73 15.35 14.77
CA ASP A 42 -15.29 16.47 15.53
C ASP A 42 -14.57 17.75 15.10
N GLY A 43 -15.27 18.58 14.34
CA GLY A 43 -14.70 19.76 13.68
C GLY A 43 -13.52 19.40 12.76
N TYR A 44 -12.30 19.79 13.14
CA TYR A 44 -11.07 19.52 12.39
C TYR A 44 -10.28 18.32 12.92
N ARG A 45 -10.72 17.67 14.00
CA ARG A 45 -10.00 16.56 14.65
C ARG A 45 -10.68 15.23 14.38
N GLU A 46 -9.86 14.20 14.15
CA GLU A 46 -10.35 12.82 14.15
C GLU A 46 -10.58 12.37 15.59
N VAL A 47 -11.70 11.69 15.80
CA VAL A 47 -12.08 11.09 17.09
C VAL A 47 -12.21 9.59 16.87
N ILE A 48 -11.66 8.81 17.80
CA ILE A 48 -11.65 7.36 17.73
C ILE A 48 -12.37 6.86 18.97
N GLU A 49 -13.55 6.28 18.80
CA GLU A 49 -14.40 5.86 19.92
C GLU A 49 -14.74 4.37 19.86
N PRO A 50 -14.76 3.67 21.01
CA PRO A 50 -15.13 2.26 21.06
C PRO A 50 -16.62 2.07 20.70
N ILE A 51 -16.85 1.34 19.63
CA ILE A 51 -18.17 0.86 19.22
C ILE A 51 -18.45 -0.54 19.76
N VAL A 52 -17.42 -1.32 20.13
CA VAL A 52 -17.54 -2.52 20.97
C VAL A 52 -16.43 -2.47 22.00
N GLU A 53 -16.76 -2.59 23.28
CA GLU A 53 -15.78 -2.52 24.37
C GLU A 53 -14.90 -3.78 24.40
N ALA A 54 -13.68 -3.64 24.92
CA ALA A 54 -12.88 -4.80 25.30
C ALA A 54 -13.60 -5.57 26.43
N GLY A 55 -13.52 -6.90 26.39
CA GLY A 55 -14.22 -7.77 27.33
C GLY A 55 -15.69 -8.04 27.01
N THR A 56 -16.19 -7.61 25.84
CA THR A 56 -17.55 -7.91 25.39
C THR A 56 -17.70 -9.40 25.11
N VAL A 57 -18.72 -10.02 25.69
CA VAL A 57 -19.07 -11.43 25.51
C VAL A 57 -19.42 -11.75 24.05
N ILE A 58 -19.02 -12.93 23.58
CA ILE A 58 -19.29 -13.45 22.23
C ILE A 58 -20.15 -14.72 22.31
N PRO A 59 -21.26 -14.83 21.55
CA PRO A 59 -21.82 -13.79 20.67
C PRO A 59 -22.30 -12.56 21.45
N SER A 60 -22.14 -11.38 20.84
CA SER A 60 -22.56 -10.12 21.46
C SER A 60 -24.02 -9.81 21.15
N GLU A 61 -24.65 -9.00 22.00
CA GLU A 61 -25.92 -8.36 21.65
C GLU A 61 -25.72 -7.37 20.49
N LEU A 62 -26.80 -7.12 19.73
CA LEU A 62 -26.79 -6.14 18.65
C LEU A 62 -26.63 -4.73 19.23
N LYS A 63 -25.52 -4.07 18.91
CA LYS A 63 -25.29 -2.66 19.25
C LYS A 63 -25.68 -1.77 18.09
N VAL A 64 -26.46 -0.72 18.39
CA VAL A 64 -27.02 0.19 17.40
C VAL A 64 -26.54 1.62 17.69
N ILE A 65 -25.97 2.28 16.69
CA ILE A 65 -25.51 3.68 16.74
C ILE A 65 -26.31 4.46 15.69
N GLU A 66 -27.10 5.44 16.10
CA GLU A 66 -28.02 6.19 15.22
C GLU A 66 -27.75 7.71 15.18
N ASN A 67 -26.79 8.18 15.97
CA ASN A 67 -26.48 9.59 16.13
C ASN A 67 -25.33 10.07 15.22
N LEU A 68 -25.11 9.41 14.08
CA LEU A 68 -24.09 9.80 13.10
C LEU A 68 -24.70 10.64 11.97
N SER A 69 -23.92 11.57 11.43
CA SER A 69 -24.27 12.37 10.25
C SER A 69 -23.06 12.65 9.35
N PRO A 70 -23.27 13.03 8.08
CA PRO A 70 -22.22 13.62 7.25
C PRO A 70 -21.63 14.89 7.88
N GLN A 71 -20.44 15.30 7.40
CA GLN A 71 -19.78 16.53 7.86
C GLN A 71 -20.23 17.78 7.12
N LYS A 72 -20.68 17.61 5.88
CA LYS A 72 -21.02 18.73 4.98
C LYS A 72 -22.21 18.40 4.10
N GLU A 73 -22.87 19.46 3.65
CA GLU A 73 -23.95 19.35 2.68
C GLU A 73 -23.41 18.85 1.34
N GLY A 74 -24.15 17.92 0.73
CA GLY A 74 -23.81 17.31 -0.56
C GLY A 74 -22.58 16.41 -0.56
N GLN A 75 -22.29 15.77 0.56
CA GLN A 75 -21.22 14.80 0.65
C GLN A 75 -21.53 13.57 -0.23
N GLU A 76 -20.72 13.29 -1.25
CA GLU A 76 -21.01 12.19 -2.20
C GLU A 76 -20.75 10.80 -1.61
N VAL A 77 -19.77 10.69 -0.71
CA VAL A 77 -19.35 9.44 -0.08
C VAL A 77 -19.27 9.61 1.43
N ILE A 78 -19.89 8.69 2.17
CA ILE A 78 -19.71 8.55 3.62
C ILE A 78 -18.75 7.39 3.87
N GLU A 79 -17.69 7.67 4.61
CA GLU A 79 -16.72 6.67 5.06
C GLU A 79 -16.88 6.44 6.57
N LEU A 80 -16.97 5.18 6.97
CA LEU A 80 -17.06 4.71 8.35
C LEU A 80 -15.88 3.74 8.59
N PRO A 81 -14.69 4.26 8.93
CA PRO A 81 -13.52 3.46 9.18
C PRO A 81 -13.62 2.79 10.55
N ILE A 82 -13.45 1.47 10.57
CA ILE A 82 -13.55 0.61 11.74
C ILE A 82 -12.19 -0.04 11.99
N CYS A 83 -11.69 0.07 13.21
CA CYS A 83 -10.39 -0.43 13.64
C CYS A 83 -10.49 -1.18 14.98
N VAL A 84 -9.41 -1.85 15.40
CA VAL A 84 -9.35 -2.59 16.66
C VAL A 84 -8.18 -2.07 17.49
N GLY A 85 -8.43 -1.60 18.71
CA GLY A 85 -7.39 -1.13 19.63
C GLY A 85 -6.70 0.18 19.25
N SER A 86 -6.28 0.36 18.00
CA SER A 86 -5.65 1.59 17.45
C SER A 86 -6.13 1.90 16.03
N LYS A 87 -6.02 3.17 15.60
CA LYS A 87 -6.30 3.58 14.21
C LYS A 87 -5.42 2.88 13.16
N ASN A 88 -4.28 2.33 13.58
CA ASN A 88 -3.35 1.64 12.68
C ASN A 88 -3.85 0.23 12.35
N LYS A 89 -4.64 -0.40 13.23
CA LYS A 89 -5.23 -1.73 13.05
C LYS A 89 -6.65 -1.63 12.45
N MET A 90 -6.74 -1.03 11.26
CA MET A 90 -7.99 -0.96 10.49
C MET A 90 -8.49 -2.36 10.10
N LEU A 91 -9.76 -2.62 10.41
CA LEU A 91 -10.49 -3.81 9.95
C LEU A 91 -11.13 -3.57 8.59
N TYR A 92 -11.82 -2.44 8.45
CA TYR A 92 -12.58 -2.12 7.24
C TYR A 92 -12.91 -0.63 7.19
N ASN A 93 -13.04 -0.09 5.98
CA ASN A 93 -13.59 1.25 5.76
C ASN A 93 -14.88 1.11 4.96
N ILE A 94 -16.01 1.21 5.65
CA ILE A 94 -17.32 1.07 5.00
C ILE A 94 -17.58 2.35 4.21
N LYS A 95 -17.88 2.19 2.91
CA LYS A 95 -18.19 3.32 2.02
C LYS A 95 -19.65 3.27 1.57
N LEU A 96 -20.38 4.35 1.83
CA LEU A 96 -21.74 4.55 1.33
C LEU A 96 -21.69 5.64 0.26
N PHE A 97 -22.20 5.34 -0.93
CA PHE A 97 -22.23 6.25 -2.07
C PHE A 97 -23.64 6.84 -2.26
N SER A 98 -23.73 8.15 -2.43
CA SER A 98 -24.96 8.82 -2.83
C SER A 98 -25.32 8.45 -4.27
N GLN A 99 -26.60 8.19 -4.53
CA GLN A 99 -27.14 8.04 -5.90
C GLN A 99 -27.68 9.36 -6.46
N GLU A 100 -27.89 10.34 -5.60
CA GLU A 100 -28.35 11.66 -6.00
C GLU A 100 -27.14 12.54 -6.33
N LYS A 101 -27.24 13.30 -7.43
CA LYS A 101 -26.22 14.28 -7.83
C LYS A 101 -25.98 15.36 -6.77
N SER A 102 -26.96 15.58 -5.90
CA SER A 102 -26.89 16.50 -4.76
C SER A 102 -26.05 15.98 -3.60
N GLY A 103 -25.70 14.68 -3.53
CA GLY A 103 -25.00 14.07 -2.40
C GLY A 103 -25.87 13.85 -1.16
N PHE A 104 -25.27 13.40 -0.06
CA PHE A 104 -25.94 13.28 1.24
C PHE A 104 -26.06 14.66 1.91
N ALA A 105 -27.23 14.94 2.48
CA ALA A 105 -27.47 16.13 3.28
C ALA A 105 -26.83 15.99 4.67
N ILE A 106 -26.42 17.10 5.30
CA ILE A 106 -25.88 17.07 6.67
C ILE A 106 -26.92 16.54 7.68
N SER A 107 -28.20 16.66 7.35
CA SER A 107 -29.31 16.14 8.15
C SER A 107 -29.59 14.65 7.93
N THR A 108 -28.90 13.99 6.99
CA THR A 108 -29.04 12.54 6.76
C THR A 108 -28.63 11.78 8.02
N LYS A 109 -29.51 10.90 8.49
CA LYS A 109 -29.21 9.99 9.62
C LYS A 109 -28.36 8.84 9.09
N VAL A 110 -27.21 8.63 9.71
CA VAL A 110 -26.36 7.47 9.47
C VAL A 110 -26.52 6.54 10.66
N LYS A 111 -26.86 5.28 10.39
CA LYS A 111 -27.05 4.25 11.39
C LYS A 111 -26.04 3.12 11.17
N LEU A 112 -25.45 2.65 12.25
CA LEU A 112 -24.51 1.53 12.27
C LEU A 112 -25.03 0.47 13.25
N GLU A 113 -25.25 -0.75 12.76
CA GLU A 113 -25.62 -1.91 13.57
C GLU A 113 -24.46 -2.89 13.57
N ILE A 114 -24.04 -3.33 14.76
CA ILE A 114 -22.83 -4.13 14.95
C ILE A 114 -23.15 -5.30 15.89
N GLU A 115 -22.75 -6.50 15.49
CA GLU A 115 -22.80 -7.68 16.34
C GLU A 115 -21.60 -8.60 16.06
N ILE A 116 -21.20 -9.37 17.06
CA ILE A 116 -20.22 -10.45 16.89
C ILE A 116 -20.97 -11.76 17.05
N ASN A 117 -20.99 -12.58 16.00
CA ASN A 117 -21.74 -13.84 16.02
C ASN A 117 -20.96 -14.95 16.76
N ALA A 118 -21.58 -16.14 16.89
CA ALA A 118 -20.99 -17.28 17.58
C ALA A 118 -19.69 -17.79 16.90
N ASP A 119 -19.56 -17.55 15.59
CA ASP A 119 -18.37 -17.89 14.80
C ASP A 119 -17.25 -16.84 14.91
N LYS A 120 -17.38 -15.86 15.81
CA LYS A 120 -16.42 -14.77 16.02
C LYS A 120 -16.24 -13.89 14.78
N LEU A 121 -17.26 -13.80 13.94
CA LEU A 121 -17.32 -12.86 12.82
C LEU A 121 -17.98 -11.56 13.28
N LEU A 122 -17.37 -10.45 12.88
CA LEU A 122 -17.93 -9.12 13.07
C LEU A 122 -18.92 -8.85 11.94
N LEU A 123 -20.19 -8.66 12.26
CA LEU A 123 -21.23 -8.31 11.30
C LEU A 123 -21.56 -6.84 11.48
N ILE A 124 -21.49 -6.08 10.39
CA ILE A 124 -21.74 -4.64 10.42
C ILE A 124 -22.70 -4.25 9.31
N ARG A 125 -23.78 -3.56 9.69
CA ARG A 125 -24.75 -2.97 8.76
C ARG A 125 -24.71 -1.47 8.89
N ALA A 126 -24.34 -0.79 7.82
CA ALA A 126 -24.34 0.66 7.75
C ALA A 126 -25.47 1.14 6.84
N THR A 127 -26.27 2.08 7.35
CA THR A 127 -27.38 2.68 6.62
C THR A 127 -27.28 4.20 6.61
N ALA A 128 -27.55 4.82 5.46
CA ALA A 128 -27.63 6.27 5.31
C ALA A 128 -28.75 6.62 4.32
N GLY A 129 -29.85 7.19 4.81
CA GLY A 129 -31.06 7.37 4.00
C GLY A 129 -31.57 6.03 3.44
N ASN A 130 -31.72 5.93 2.12
CA ASN A 130 -32.16 4.70 1.44
C ASN A 130 -31.01 3.72 1.12
N LYS A 131 -29.78 3.99 1.58
CA LYS A 131 -28.63 3.11 1.36
C LYS A 131 -28.45 2.16 2.53
N ASN A 132 -28.16 0.91 2.23
CA ASN A 132 -27.76 -0.12 3.18
C ASN A 132 -26.57 -0.90 2.60
N VAL A 133 -25.53 -1.08 3.39
CA VAL A 133 -24.41 -1.97 3.08
C VAL A 133 -24.21 -2.89 4.28
N MET A 134 -24.19 -4.19 4.02
CA MET A 134 -23.78 -5.22 4.98
C MET A 134 -22.35 -5.62 4.65
N VAL A 135 -21.47 -5.62 5.65
CA VAL A 135 -20.08 -6.08 5.50
C VAL A 135 -19.76 -7.12 6.56
N GLU A 136 -18.90 -8.05 6.17
CA GLU A 136 -18.27 -9.04 7.03
C GLU A 136 -16.76 -8.79 6.98
N PRO A 137 -16.22 -7.86 7.79
CA PRO A 137 -14.79 -7.61 7.86
C PRO A 137 -14.02 -8.87 8.24
N LEU A 138 -12.73 -8.92 7.85
CA LEU A 138 -11.82 -9.99 8.29
C LEU A 138 -11.86 -10.15 9.82
N SER A 139 -11.57 -11.35 10.31
CA SER A 139 -11.66 -11.70 11.74
C SER A 139 -11.01 -10.61 12.62
N PRO A 140 -11.77 -9.92 13.49
CA PRO A 140 -11.25 -8.84 14.31
C PRO A 140 -10.24 -9.31 15.37
N PHE A 141 -10.12 -10.65 15.53
CA PHE A 141 -9.29 -11.33 16.52
C PHE A 141 -7.94 -11.78 15.96
N ALA A 142 -7.58 -11.37 14.74
CA ALA A 142 -6.23 -11.57 14.24
C ALA A 142 -5.24 -10.76 15.10
N ASN A 143 -4.41 -11.45 15.89
CA ASN A 143 -3.44 -10.86 16.82
C ASN A 143 -2.24 -10.18 16.14
N LYS A 144 -2.23 -10.02 14.81
CA LYS A 144 -1.16 -9.35 14.09
C LYS A 144 -1.69 -8.04 13.49
N GLU A 145 -1.13 -6.92 13.92
CA GLU A 145 -1.30 -5.66 13.19
C GLU A 145 -0.71 -5.84 11.79
N LEU A 146 -1.54 -5.65 10.77
CA LEU A 146 -1.08 -5.61 9.39
C LEU A 146 -0.59 -4.19 9.08
N THR A 147 0.64 -4.08 8.60
CA THR A 147 1.12 -2.79 8.10
C THR A 147 0.31 -2.35 6.87
N THR A 148 0.40 -1.08 6.49
CA THR A 148 -0.29 -0.59 5.28
C THR A 148 0.17 -1.33 4.03
N GLU A 149 1.46 -1.65 3.95
CA GLU A 149 2.07 -2.45 2.91
C GLU A 149 1.52 -3.87 2.89
N GLU A 150 1.44 -4.53 4.05
CA GLU A 150 0.84 -5.88 4.16
C GLU A 150 -0.63 -5.87 3.72
N ARG A 151 -1.40 -4.84 4.06
CA ARG A 151 -2.80 -4.71 3.62
C ARG A 151 -2.93 -4.51 2.11
N ILE A 152 -2.12 -3.62 1.53
CA ILE A 152 -2.11 -3.39 0.07
C ILE A 152 -1.75 -4.69 -0.64
N LYS A 153 -0.73 -5.40 -0.15
CA LYS A 153 -0.32 -6.71 -0.65
C LYS A 153 -1.48 -7.71 -0.61
N TYR A 154 -2.02 -7.99 0.58
CA TYR A 154 -3.04 -9.02 0.74
C TYR A 154 -4.33 -8.70 0.00
N LYS A 155 -4.69 -7.41 -0.09
CA LYS A 155 -5.82 -6.97 -0.93
C LYS A 155 -5.55 -7.27 -2.40
N ALA A 156 -4.39 -6.90 -2.92
CA ALA A 156 -4.04 -7.15 -4.32
C ALA A 156 -3.98 -8.65 -4.64
N GLU A 157 -3.39 -9.46 -3.77
CA GLU A 157 -3.34 -10.92 -3.90
C GLU A 157 -4.75 -11.54 -3.87
N ARG A 158 -5.63 -11.05 -2.98
CA ARG A 158 -7.04 -11.49 -2.93
C ARG A 158 -7.80 -11.12 -4.20
N ASP A 159 -7.69 -9.87 -4.64
CA ASP A 159 -8.38 -9.38 -5.85
C ASP A 159 -7.89 -10.15 -7.10
N PHE A 160 -6.59 -10.47 -7.16
CA PHE A 160 -6.01 -11.34 -8.18
C PHE A 160 -6.62 -12.75 -8.14
N ASN A 161 -6.64 -13.41 -6.98
CA ASN A 161 -7.20 -14.76 -6.84
C ASN A 161 -8.68 -14.84 -7.22
N LEU A 162 -9.49 -13.86 -6.79
CA LEU A 162 -10.90 -13.77 -7.18
C LEU A 162 -11.06 -13.53 -8.69
N GLY A 163 -10.15 -12.76 -9.29
CA GLY A 163 -10.09 -12.55 -10.72
C GLY A 163 -9.82 -13.85 -11.49
N CYS A 164 -8.86 -14.66 -11.02
CA CYS A 164 -8.54 -15.96 -11.59
C CYS A 164 -9.72 -16.93 -11.45
N GLU A 165 -10.34 -17.02 -10.28
CA GLU A 165 -11.51 -17.88 -10.03
C GLU A 165 -12.65 -17.59 -11.02
N ARG A 166 -12.97 -16.30 -11.22
CA ARG A 166 -13.97 -15.85 -12.19
C ARG A 166 -13.61 -16.14 -13.64
N ASN A 167 -12.32 -16.34 -13.92
CA ASN A 167 -11.78 -16.62 -15.24
C ASN A 167 -11.32 -18.09 -15.38
N GLY A 168 -12.01 -19.03 -14.73
CA GLY A 168 -11.74 -20.46 -14.89
C GLY A 168 -10.41 -20.94 -14.32
N GLY A 169 -9.82 -20.19 -13.38
CA GLY A 169 -8.53 -20.46 -12.75
C GLY A 169 -7.34 -19.77 -13.42
N GLU A 170 -7.52 -19.13 -14.57
CA GLU A 170 -6.45 -18.50 -15.33
C GLU A 170 -6.35 -17.00 -15.04
N PRO A 171 -5.15 -16.45 -14.81
CA PRO A 171 -4.97 -15.02 -14.63
C PRO A 171 -5.13 -14.26 -15.95
N THR A 172 -5.72 -13.07 -15.88
CA THR A 172 -5.77 -12.14 -17.01
C THR A 172 -4.57 -11.19 -16.97
N LEU A 173 -4.17 -10.65 -18.13
CA LEU A 173 -3.12 -9.62 -18.21
C LEU A 173 -3.40 -8.43 -17.29
N SER A 174 -4.64 -7.95 -17.25
CA SER A 174 -5.06 -6.83 -16.38
C SER A 174 -4.93 -7.18 -14.90
N ALA A 175 -5.30 -8.40 -14.48
CA ALA A 175 -5.15 -8.84 -13.10
C ALA A 175 -3.67 -8.89 -12.68
N LEU A 176 -2.79 -9.42 -13.54
CA LEU A 176 -1.35 -9.44 -13.28
C LEU A 176 -0.74 -8.03 -13.26
N GLN A 177 -1.17 -7.14 -14.16
CA GLN A 177 -0.71 -5.74 -14.18
C GLN A 177 -1.10 -5.01 -12.90
N ASN A 178 -2.34 -5.20 -12.42
CA ASN A 178 -2.79 -4.61 -11.16
C ASN A 178 -2.01 -5.16 -9.96
N LEU A 179 -1.75 -6.46 -9.95
CA LEU A 179 -0.93 -7.11 -8.91
C LEU A 179 0.51 -6.59 -8.92
N HIS A 180 1.13 -6.49 -10.09
CA HIS A 180 2.47 -5.93 -10.26
C HIS A 180 2.53 -4.48 -9.76
N ASN A 181 1.59 -3.64 -10.18
CA ASN A 181 1.54 -2.24 -9.74
C ASN A 181 1.40 -2.11 -8.22
N ALA A 182 0.64 -3.01 -7.58
CA ALA A 182 0.53 -3.04 -6.12
C ALA A 182 1.86 -3.41 -5.45
N TYR A 183 2.62 -4.36 -6.01
CA TYR A 183 3.96 -4.71 -5.51
C TYR A 183 4.97 -3.58 -5.71
N VAL A 184 4.97 -2.91 -6.87
CA VAL A 184 5.82 -1.74 -7.13
C VAL A 184 5.52 -0.64 -6.12
N LYS A 185 4.22 -0.35 -5.91
CA LYS A 185 3.78 0.68 -4.97
C LYS A 185 4.28 0.45 -3.55
N ILE A 186 4.40 -0.79 -3.08
CA ILE A 186 4.89 -1.08 -1.72
C ILE A 186 6.38 -1.43 -1.67
N GLY A 187 7.12 -1.26 -2.78
CA GLY A 187 8.55 -1.60 -2.86
C GLY A 187 8.86 -3.10 -2.76
N PHE A 188 7.90 -3.98 -3.08
CA PHE A 188 8.08 -5.43 -3.07
C PHE A 188 8.74 -5.93 -4.38
N GLU A 189 9.99 -5.52 -4.56
CA GLU A 189 10.77 -5.69 -5.79
C GLU A 189 10.83 -7.14 -6.30
N PHE A 190 11.07 -8.11 -5.42
CA PHE A 190 11.15 -9.51 -5.83
C PHE A 190 9.82 -10.03 -6.41
N LYS A 191 8.70 -9.68 -5.76
CA LYS A 191 7.35 -10.07 -6.22
C LYS A 191 6.92 -9.30 -7.46
N ALA A 192 7.32 -8.04 -7.59
CA ALA A 192 7.14 -7.26 -8.80
C ALA A 192 7.85 -7.91 -9.99
N ALA A 193 9.08 -8.40 -9.79
CA ALA A 193 9.84 -9.13 -10.81
C ALA A 193 9.16 -10.45 -11.22
N GLU A 194 8.77 -11.29 -10.25
CA GLU A 194 8.08 -12.57 -10.52
C GLU A 194 6.78 -12.35 -11.30
N THR A 195 6.04 -11.28 -10.98
CA THR A 195 4.77 -10.97 -11.65
C THR A 195 4.99 -10.52 -13.10
N LEU A 196 6.03 -9.72 -13.38
CA LEU A 196 6.37 -9.37 -14.76
C LEU A 196 6.93 -10.56 -15.56
N GLU A 197 7.71 -11.44 -14.91
CA GLU A 197 8.16 -12.69 -15.52
C GLU A 197 6.96 -13.57 -15.91
N GLN A 198 5.96 -13.69 -15.03
CA GLN A 198 4.71 -14.39 -15.35
C GLN A 198 3.92 -13.71 -16.47
N ILE A 199 3.88 -12.37 -16.51
CA ILE A 199 3.26 -11.63 -17.63
C ILE A 199 3.97 -11.97 -18.95
N GLU A 200 5.30 -12.01 -18.96
CA GLU A 200 6.05 -12.33 -20.17
C GLU A 200 5.86 -13.78 -20.62
N GLU A 201 5.77 -14.72 -19.68
CA GLU A 201 5.53 -16.14 -19.99
C GLU A 201 4.13 -16.37 -20.58
N MET A 202 3.11 -15.78 -19.97
CA MET A 202 1.71 -15.99 -20.36
C MET A 202 1.28 -15.10 -21.54
N PHE A 203 1.89 -13.92 -21.66
CA PHE A 203 1.60 -12.92 -22.68
C PHE A 203 2.92 -12.38 -23.28
N PRO A 204 3.59 -13.16 -24.15
CA PRO A 204 4.89 -12.78 -24.71
C PRO A 204 4.93 -11.37 -25.31
N GLY A 205 5.97 -10.61 -24.96
CA GLY A 205 6.15 -9.21 -25.35
C GLY A 205 5.32 -8.21 -24.53
N LYS A 206 4.58 -8.65 -23.50
CA LYS A 206 3.88 -7.76 -22.56
C LYS A 206 4.66 -7.53 -21.26
N GLY A 207 5.64 -8.36 -20.95
CA GLY A 207 6.56 -8.14 -19.83
C GLY A 207 7.79 -7.37 -20.32
N ASN A 208 7.98 -6.14 -19.83
CA ASN A 208 9.17 -5.37 -20.19
C ASN A 208 10.42 -6.05 -19.58
N LEU A 209 11.23 -6.71 -20.42
CA LEU A 209 12.41 -7.46 -20.01
C LEU A 209 13.42 -6.62 -19.20
N ASN A 210 13.61 -5.34 -19.57
CA ASN A 210 14.48 -4.45 -18.80
C ASN A 210 13.90 -4.17 -17.41
N ASN A 211 12.58 -4.00 -17.28
CA ASN A 211 11.94 -3.80 -15.98
C ASN A 211 11.99 -5.07 -15.11
N ILE A 212 11.86 -6.27 -15.70
CA ILE A 212 12.08 -7.53 -14.97
C ILE A 212 13.50 -7.54 -14.38
N GLY A 213 14.50 -7.20 -15.19
CA GLY A 213 15.89 -7.08 -14.75
C GLY A 213 16.07 -6.05 -13.64
N LEU A 214 15.41 -4.90 -13.74
CA LEU A 214 15.44 -3.82 -12.74
C LEU A 214 14.91 -4.27 -11.40
N HIS A 215 13.72 -4.87 -11.36
CA HIS A 215 13.14 -5.36 -10.12
C HIS A 215 13.99 -6.48 -9.50
N TYR A 216 14.54 -7.39 -10.30
CA TYR A 216 15.48 -8.39 -9.79
C TYR A 216 16.77 -7.79 -9.24
N SER A 217 17.30 -6.74 -9.89
CA SER A 217 18.47 -6.00 -9.40
C SER A 217 18.17 -5.36 -8.05
N ASN A 218 17.05 -4.66 -7.91
CA ASN A 218 16.64 -4.03 -6.65
C ASN A 218 16.37 -5.06 -5.54
N ALA A 219 15.89 -6.25 -5.91
CA ALA A 219 15.76 -7.39 -4.99
C ALA A 219 17.08 -8.12 -4.67
N GLY A 220 18.23 -7.65 -5.19
CA GLY A 220 19.55 -8.24 -4.98
C GLY A 220 19.81 -9.53 -5.76
N LYS A 221 18.94 -9.90 -6.70
CA LYS A 221 19.07 -11.10 -7.55
C LYS A 221 19.87 -10.80 -8.81
N LYS A 222 21.17 -10.51 -8.63
CA LYS A 222 22.08 -10.04 -9.69
C LYS A 222 22.13 -10.93 -10.94
N GLU A 223 22.22 -12.24 -10.75
CA GLU A 223 22.30 -13.19 -11.89
C GLU A 223 21.05 -13.15 -12.76
N LYS A 224 19.86 -13.19 -12.14
CA LYS A 224 18.59 -13.04 -12.88
C LYS A 224 18.51 -11.67 -13.55
N ALA A 225 18.91 -10.60 -12.85
CA ALA A 225 18.90 -9.25 -13.39
C ALA A 225 19.72 -9.16 -14.68
N ILE A 226 20.98 -9.63 -14.66
CA ILE A 226 21.88 -9.62 -15.82
C ILE A 226 21.27 -10.44 -16.97
N ASN A 227 20.74 -11.63 -16.70
CA ASN A 227 20.13 -12.46 -17.73
C ASN A 227 18.98 -11.73 -18.47
N TYR A 228 18.07 -11.09 -17.72
CA TYR A 228 16.97 -10.33 -18.31
C TYR A 228 17.45 -9.08 -19.05
N TYR A 229 18.44 -8.37 -18.53
CA TYR A 229 19.01 -7.23 -19.23
C TYR A 229 19.71 -7.61 -20.54
N GLU A 230 20.45 -8.72 -20.56
CA GLU A 230 21.11 -9.22 -21.78
C GLU A 230 20.09 -9.63 -22.83
N ARG A 231 19.00 -10.28 -22.42
CA ARG A 231 17.86 -10.57 -23.30
C ARG A 231 17.22 -9.29 -23.84
N ALA A 232 16.94 -8.33 -22.95
CA ALA A 232 16.39 -7.04 -23.34
C ALA A 232 17.31 -6.31 -24.34
N MET A 233 18.62 -6.34 -24.10
CA MET A 233 19.63 -5.73 -24.96
C MET A 233 19.72 -6.42 -26.33
N LYS A 234 19.45 -7.73 -26.41
CA LYS A 234 19.41 -8.48 -27.67
C LYS A 234 18.15 -8.20 -28.47
N GLU A 235 17.00 -8.09 -27.81
CA GLU A 235 15.70 -7.91 -28.46
C GLU A 235 15.42 -6.46 -28.85
N THR A 236 15.65 -5.52 -27.94
CA THR A 236 15.45 -4.09 -28.19
C THR A 236 16.52 -3.29 -27.44
N PRO A 237 17.70 -3.09 -28.06
CA PRO A 237 18.77 -2.31 -27.47
C PRO A 237 18.28 -0.91 -27.06
N SER A 238 18.58 -0.50 -25.83
CA SER A 238 18.25 0.84 -25.35
C SER A 238 19.34 1.37 -24.43
N ALA A 239 19.48 2.70 -24.36
CA ALA A 239 20.42 3.34 -23.46
C ALA A 239 20.11 3.02 -21.99
N THR A 240 18.84 2.92 -21.61
CA THR A 240 18.42 2.54 -20.26
C THR A 240 18.85 1.12 -19.91
N THR A 241 18.66 0.16 -20.82
CA THR A 241 19.12 -1.22 -20.62
C THR A 241 20.65 -1.28 -20.50
N ALA A 242 21.38 -0.55 -21.36
CA ALA A 242 22.84 -0.52 -21.32
C ALA A 242 23.35 0.06 -20.00
N PHE A 243 22.74 1.17 -19.56
CA PHE A 243 23.02 1.78 -18.28
C PHE A 243 22.76 0.82 -17.11
N ASN A 244 21.61 0.13 -17.11
CA ASN A 244 21.25 -0.82 -16.07
C ASN A 244 22.25 -1.98 -15.96
N ILE A 245 22.76 -2.48 -17.10
CA ILE A 245 23.85 -3.47 -17.14
C ILE A 245 25.13 -2.87 -16.55
N ALA A 246 25.51 -1.65 -16.96
CA ALA A 246 26.71 -0.98 -16.46
C ALA A 246 26.71 -0.93 -14.92
N ILE A 247 25.59 -0.54 -14.31
CA ILE A 247 25.47 -0.44 -12.85
C ILE A 247 25.74 -1.77 -12.13
N GLN A 248 25.48 -2.93 -12.76
CA GLN A 248 25.82 -4.24 -12.17
C GLN A 248 27.33 -4.47 -12.06
N PHE A 249 28.12 -3.86 -12.95
CA PHE A 249 29.57 -4.02 -13.02
C PHE A 249 30.35 -2.93 -12.28
N LYS A 250 29.71 -1.82 -11.88
CA LYS A 250 30.35 -0.63 -11.27
C LYS A 250 31.42 -0.93 -10.21
N ASN A 251 31.19 -1.93 -9.35
CA ASN A 251 32.09 -2.29 -8.25
C ASN A 251 32.95 -3.54 -8.52
N ASN A 252 32.68 -4.26 -9.61
CA ASN A 252 33.28 -5.57 -9.88
C ASN A 252 34.21 -5.56 -11.10
N ASP A 253 33.86 -4.78 -12.12
CA ASP A 253 34.55 -4.76 -13.41
C ASP A 253 34.45 -3.34 -14.00
N LYS A 254 35.53 -2.56 -13.86
CA LYS A 254 35.56 -1.17 -14.31
C LYS A 254 35.56 -1.05 -15.83
N GLU A 255 36.13 -2.01 -16.54
CA GLU A 255 36.19 -2.01 -17.99
C GLU A 255 34.78 -2.20 -18.56
N LYS A 256 34.06 -3.23 -18.09
CA LYS A 256 32.65 -3.44 -18.48
C LYS A 256 31.75 -2.29 -18.05
N TYR A 257 31.98 -1.73 -16.86
CA TYR A 257 31.23 -0.55 -16.42
C TYR A 257 31.36 0.60 -17.41
N LYS A 258 32.58 0.94 -17.83
CA LYS A 258 32.83 2.00 -18.80
C LYS A 258 32.27 1.65 -20.18
N GLU A 259 32.50 0.43 -20.67
CA GLU A 259 32.01 -0.06 -21.97
C GLU A 259 30.48 0.10 -22.10
N TYR A 260 29.72 -0.35 -21.11
CA TYR A 260 28.25 -0.24 -21.16
C TYR A 260 27.74 1.20 -20.96
N LEU A 261 28.48 2.06 -20.25
CA LEU A 261 28.15 3.48 -20.18
C LEU A 261 28.37 4.19 -21.51
N GLU A 262 29.47 3.90 -22.21
CA GLU A 262 29.76 4.40 -23.55
C GLU A 262 28.69 3.91 -24.53
N LYS A 263 28.35 2.61 -24.50
CA LYS A 263 27.25 2.05 -25.29
C LYS A 263 25.90 2.73 -25.00
N ALA A 264 25.61 3.07 -23.75
CA ALA A 264 24.39 3.80 -23.40
C ALA A 264 24.38 5.20 -24.02
N GLN A 265 25.53 5.88 -24.08
CA GLN A 265 25.68 7.19 -24.71
C GLN A 265 25.64 7.11 -26.24
N GLU A 266 26.15 6.04 -26.85
CA GLU A 266 26.01 5.78 -28.29
C GLU A 266 24.55 5.58 -28.68
N LEU A 267 23.81 4.80 -27.90
CA LEU A 267 22.38 4.53 -28.14
C LEU A 267 21.50 5.76 -27.90
N ASN A 268 21.84 6.58 -26.90
CA ASN A 268 21.17 7.85 -26.64
C ASN A 268 22.11 8.84 -25.93
N PRO A 269 22.68 9.81 -26.68
CA PRO A 269 23.53 10.87 -26.09
C PRO A 269 22.77 11.71 -25.05
N ASN A 270 21.44 11.77 -25.17
CA ASN A 270 20.58 12.51 -24.28
C ASN A 270 20.15 11.71 -23.02
N HIS A 271 20.75 10.55 -22.75
CA HIS A 271 20.48 9.78 -21.53
C HIS A 271 21.26 10.32 -20.32
N ASN A 272 20.59 11.07 -19.44
CA ASN A 272 21.23 11.76 -18.31
C ASN A 272 21.95 10.83 -17.32
N PRO A 273 21.38 9.69 -16.88
CA PRO A 273 22.05 8.83 -15.90
C PRO A 273 23.40 8.27 -16.38
N SER A 274 23.50 7.89 -17.67
CA SER A 274 24.76 7.43 -18.24
C SER A 274 25.75 8.58 -18.47
N ALA A 275 25.28 9.76 -18.89
CA ALA A 275 26.14 10.96 -19.01
C ALA A 275 26.75 11.35 -17.65
N TYR A 276 25.93 11.34 -16.59
CA TYR A 276 26.40 11.58 -15.22
C TYR A 276 27.46 10.56 -14.80
N SER A 277 27.14 9.27 -14.95
CA SER A 277 28.03 8.19 -14.50
C SER A 277 29.33 8.13 -15.29
N LEU A 278 29.27 8.29 -16.61
CA LEU A 278 30.45 8.35 -17.47
C LEU A 278 31.28 9.61 -17.19
N GLY A 279 30.62 10.75 -16.96
CA GLY A 279 31.31 11.99 -16.58
C GLY A 279 32.12 11.84 -15.30
N GLN A 280 31.57 11.18 -14.28
CA GLN A 280 32.31 10.84 -13.06
C GLN A 280 33.50 9.90 -13.32
N GLU A 281 33.31 8.89 -14.17
CA GLU A 281 34.38 7.94 -14.48
C GLU A 281 35.52 8.59 -15.28
N LEU A 282 35.21 9.46 -16.25
CA LEU A 282 36.18 10.22 -17.01
C LEU A 282 37.01 11.17 -16.14
N ILE A 283 36.37 11.84 -15.17
CA ILE A 283 37.09 12.68 -14.20
C ILE A 283 38.07 11.84 -13.38
N LYS A 284 37.65 10.65 -12.93
CA LYS A 284 38.52 9.74 -12.18
C LYS A 284 39.68 9.20 -13.03
N SER A 285 39.47 8.99 -14.33
CA SER A 285 40.50 8.53 -15.26
C SER A 285 41.41 9.65 -15.80
N GLY A 286 41.23 10.89 -15.33
CA GLY A 286 42.06 12.04 -15.70
C GLY A 286 41.56 12.85 -16.91
N GLU A 287 40.49 12.41 -17.57
CA GLU A 287 39.84 13.12 -18.69
C GLU A 287 38.85 14.18 -18.17
N LYS A 288 39.34 15.08 -17.31
CA LYS A 288 38.53 16.00 -16.52
C LYS A 288 37.61 16.89 -17.38
N ASP A 289 38.14 17.49 -18.45
CA ASP A 289 37.36 18.42 -19.30
C ASP A 289 36.15 17.75 -19.96
N LYS A 290 36.36 16.53 -20.48
CA LYS A 290 35.26 15.74 -21.08
C LYS A 290 34.23 15.34 -20.04
N GLY A 291 34.69 14.89 -18.87
CA GLY A 291 33.79 14.48 -17.80
C GLY A 291 32.97 15.64 -17.24
N GLU A 292 33.59 16.80 -17.01
CA GLU A 292 32.87 18.01 -16.58
C GLU A 292 31.84 18.48 -17.61
N LYS A 293 32.16 18.38 -18.91
CA LYS A 293 31.21 18.69 -19.97
C LYS A 293 29.96 17.79 -19.90
N LEU A 294 30.14 16.48 -19.78
CA LEU A 294 29.02 15.53 -19.66
C LEU A 294 28.18 15.79 -18.41
N LEU A 295 28.81 16.10 -17.27
CA LEU A 295 28.09 16.44 -16.04
C LEU A 295 27.24 17.70 -16.21
N LYS A 296 27.78 18.76 -16.84
CA LYS A 296 27.05 20.01 -17.08
C LYS A 296 25.85 19.79 -18.01
N GLU A 297 26.04 19.07 -19.11
CA GLU A 297 24.96 18.78 -20.06
C GLU A 297 23.86 17.90 -19.43
N ALA A 298 24.21 16.93 -18.59
CA ALA A 298 23.23 16.12 -17.85
C ALA A 298 22.46 16.96 -16.83
N PHE A 299 23.16 17.83 -16.09
CA PHE A 299 22.57 18.75 -15.13
C PHE A 299 21.57 19.70 -15.79
N GLU A 300 21.94 20.35 -16.90
CA GLU A 300 21.04 21.28 -17.62
C GLU A 300 19.76 20.60 -18.11
N ARG A 301 19.87 19.37 -18.63
CA ARG A 301 18.70 18.57 -19.05
C ARG A 301 17.79 18.21 -17.89
N TRP A 302 18.33 17.76 -16.75
CA TRP A 302 17.50 17.47 -15.57
C TRP A 302 16.92 18.73 -14.95
N GLN A 303 17.68 19.84 -14.94
CA GLN A 303 17.19 21.13 -14.46
C GLN A 303 15.99 21.59 -15.28
N ASN A 304 16.06 21.53 -16.60
CA ASN A 304 14.93 21.88 -17.46
C ASN A 304 13.69 21.01 -17.16
N LYS A 305 13.87 19.70 -16.94
CA LYS A 305 12.76 18.81 -16.55
C LYS A 305 12.19 19.15 -15.18
N PHE A 306 13.05 19.48 -14.22
CA PHE A 306 12.66 19.88 -12.87
C PHE A 306 11.85 21.18 -12.88
N GLU A 307 12.33 22.20 -13.60
CA GLU A 307 11.66 23.51 -13.72
C GLU A 307 10.32 23.43 -14.48
N THR A 308 10.17 22.45 -15.37
CA THR A 308 8.92 22.21 -16.12
C THR A 308 7.99 21.19 -15.46
N ASN A 309 8.30 20.72 -14.24
CA ASN A 309 7.54 19.66 -13.54
C ASN A 309 7.35 18.38 -14.38
N SER A 310 8.34 18.04 -15.22
CA SER A 310 8.37 16.84 -16.06
C SER A 310 9.44 15.83 -15.63
N LEU A 311 9.97 15.99 -14.41
CA LEU A 311 10.97 15.09 -13.83
C LEU A 311 10.29 13.82 -13.27
N GLU A 312 10.81 12.65 -13.66
CA GLU A 312 10.35 11.37 -13.14
C GLU A 312 10.79 11.16 -11.67
N THR A 313 10.03 10.41 -10.88
CA THR A 313 10.32 10.21 -9.44
C THR A 313 11.72 9.66 -9.17
N TRP A 314 12.20 8.72 -9.99
CA TRP A 314 13.55 8.15 -9.84
C TRP A 314 14.68 9.11 -10.26
N ASP A 315 14.40 10.13 -11.08
CA ASP A 315 15.41 11.08 -11.55
C ASP A 315 15.86 12.04 -10.44
N TYR A 316 15.05 12.26 -9.39
CA TYR A 316 15.39 13.16 -8.28
C TYR A 316 16.71 12.80 -7.60
N SER A 317 16.91 11.51 -7.32
CA SER A 317 18.13 11.01 -6.68
C SER A 317 19.37 11.18 -7.57
N TRP A 318 19.22 10.91 -8.88
CA TRP A 318 20.31 11.08 -9.85
C TRP A 318 20.64 12.55 -10.08
N PHE A 319 19.63 13.40 -10.20
CA PHE A 319 19.78 14.83 -10.39
C PHE A 319 20.46 15.49 -9.18
N SER A 320 20.02 15.16 -7.97
CA SER A 320 20.67 15.60 -6.73
C SER A 320 22.13 15.17 -6.68
N SER A 321 22.43 13.92 -7.05
CA SER A 321 23.81 13.42 -7.10
C SER A 321 24.68 14.16 -8.12
N CYS A 322 24.11 14.51 -9.28
CA CYS A 322 24.78 15.32 -10.30
C CYS A 322 25.04 16.75 -9.82
N ALA A 323 24.07 17.38 -9.14
CA ALA A 323 24.23 18.69 -8.53
C ALA A 323 25.40 18.71 -7.52
N LYS A 324 25.49 17.69 -6.65
CA LYS A 324 26.60 17.52 -5.70
C LYS A 324 27.95 17.35 -6.41
N ALA A 325 27.99 16.55 -7.48
CA ALA A 325 29.22 16.36 -8.27
C ALA A 325 29.72 17.65 -8.92
N LEU A 326 28.83 18.61 -9.18
CA LEU A 326 29.16 19.96 -9.68
C LEU A 326 29.37 20.99 -8.55
N GLY A 327 29.37 20.58 -7.28
CA GLY A 327 29.55 21.47 -6.12
C GLY A 327 28.31 22.26 -5.70
N LYS A 328 27.13 21.97 -6.25
CA LYS A 328 25.86 22.66 -5.96
C LYS A 328 25.11 21.98 -4.81
N ASN A 329 25.68 21.98 -3.61
CA ASN A 329 25.17 21.21 -2.46
C ASN A 329 23.77 21.65 -2.01
N ASP A 330 23.55 22.96 -1.79
CA ASP A 330 22.25 23.49 -1.33
C ASP A 330 21.14 23.18 -2.34
N TYR A 331 21.45 23.28 -3.63
CA TYR A 331 20.51 22.95 -4.70
C TYR A 331 20.19 21.44 -4.72
N ALA A 332 21.19 20.60 -4.43
CA ALA A 332 20.99 19.16 -4.34
C ALA A 332 20.06 18.74 -3.20
N GLU A 333 20.08 19.45 -2.08
CA GLU A 333 19.15 19.26 -0.96
C GLU A 333 17.73 19.69 -1.36
N HIS A 334 17.59 20.87 -1.97
CA HIS A 334 16.30 21.35 -2.48
C HIS A 334 15.64 20.38 -3.47
N ILE A 335 16.41 19.76 -4.37
CA ILE A 335 15.90 18.73 -5.29
C ILE A 335 15.30 17.57 -4.50
N LEU A 336 16.01 17.02 -3.50
CA LEU A 336 15.53 15.87 -2.72
C LEU A 336 14.30 16.20 -1.87
N GLU A 337 14.24 17.40 -1.30
CA GLU A 337 13.08 17.85 -0.52
C GLU A 337 11.83 18.02 -1.39
N SER A 338 12.02 18.36 -2.67
CA SER A 338 10.96 18.50 -3.65
C SER A 338 10.47 17.16 -4.24
N ALA A 339 11.13 16.05 -3.91
CA ALA A 339 10.73 14.73 -4.40
C ALA A 339 9.31 14.37 -3.93
N PRO A 340 8.44 13.85 -4.81
CA PRO A 340 7.13 13.37 -4.42
C PRO A 340 7.25 12.32 -3.32
N LYS A 341 6.61 12.57 -2.17
CA LYS A 341 6.51 11.58 -1.09
C LYS A 341 5.23 10.78 -1.28
N GLU A 342 5.35 9.47 -1.38
CA GLU A 342 4.19 8.58 -1.37
C GLU A 342 3.58 8.59 0.04
N ASP A 343 2.41 9.22 0.16
CA ASP A 343 1.59 9.21 1.37
C ASP A 343 0.76 7.93 1.41
N PHE A 344 1.27 6.90 2.08
CA PHE A 344 0.55 5.66 2.34
C PHE A 344 -0.50 5.81 3.46
N ASP A 345 -0.53 6.94 4.20
CA ASP A 345 -1.22 7.04 5.48
C ASP A 345 -2.74 7.26 5.37
N LYS A 346 -3.28 7.55 4.19
CA LYS A 346 -4.72 7.79 4.03
C LYS A 346 -5.51 6.49 3.79
N LEU A 347 -5.74 5.76 4.88
CA LEU A 347 -6.60 4.57 4.96
C LEU A 347 -8.10 4.89 4.70
N TYR A 348 -8.47 6.15 4.87
CA TYR A 348 -9.79 6.71 4.61
C TYR A 348 -9.64 8.18 4.23
N ASN A 349 -10.65 8.74 3.57
CA ASN A 349 -10.70 10.16 3.29
C ASN A 349 -11.31 10.90 4.48
N THR A 350 -10.51 11.69 5.18
CA THR A 350 -10.92 12.46 6.37
C THR A 350 -12.05 13.46 6.09
N GLY A 351 -12.21 13.89 4.84
CA GLY A 351 -13.32 14.72 4.37
C GLY A 351 -14.63 13.98 4.15
N ASN A 352 -14.61 12.64 4.20
CA ASN A 352 -15.77 11.76 4.02
C ASN A 352 -16.24 11.10 5.32
N LEU A 353 -15.56 11.31 6.46
CA LEU A 353 -15.96 10.70 7.73
C LEU A 353 -17.33 11.18 8.19
N THR A 354 -17.96 10.41 9.06
CA THR A 354 -19.13 10.88 9.83
C THR A 354 -18.70 11.68 11.05
N GLN A 355 -19.64 12.46 11.58
CA GLN A 355 -19.54 13.13 12.87
C GLN A 355 -20.71 12.69 13.76
N PHE A 356 -20.53 12.75 15.08
CA PHE A 356 -21.63 12.59 16.01
C PHE A 356 -22.50 13.86 16.04
N ARG A 357 -23.82 13.66 16.06
CA ARG A 357 -24.76 14.76 16.25
C ARG A 357 -24.64 15.27 17.68
N THR A 358 -24.18 16.51 17.86
CA THR A 358 -24.38 17.23 19.10
C THR A 358 -25.87 17.57 19.22
N GLU A 359 -26.56 17.02 20.22
CA GLU A 359 -27.86 17.52 20.65
C GLU A 359 -27.65 18.94 21.21
N THR A 360 -27.73 19.96 20.36
CA THR A 360 -27.88 21.32 20.85
C THR A 360 -29.26 21.43 21.50
N ALA A 361 -29.23 21.66 22.81
CA ALA A 361 -30.36 22.01 23.63
C ALA A 361 -31.27 23.03 22.94
N ILE A 362 -32.47 22.58 22.52
CA ILE A 362 -33.63 23.45 22.33
C ILE A 362 -34.69 23.01 23.35
N GLN A 363 -34.37 23.21 24.62
CA GLN A 363 -35.38 23.63 25.60
C GLN A 363 -35.20 25.12 25.81
N LYS A 364 -36.00 25.92 25.10
CA LYS A 364 -36.55 27.22 25.52
C LYS A 364 -37.20 27.93 24.31
N LYS A 365 -38.50 27.74 24.14
CA LYS A 365 -39.49 28.78 24.45
C LYS A 365 -40.88 28.18 24.50
#